data_AF-A0A7D6ZE95-F1
#
_entry.id   AF-A0A7D6ZE95-F1
#
_cell.length_a   1.000
_cell.length_b   1.000
_cell.length_c   1.000
_cell.angle_alpha   90.00
_cell.angle_beta   90.00
_cell.angle_gamma   90.00
#
_symmetry.space_group_name_H-M   'P 1'
#
loop_
_entity.id
_entity.type
_entity.pdbx_description
1 polymer ?
#
loop_
_entity_poly.entity_id
_entity_poly.type
_entity_poly.pdbx_seq_one_letter_code
_entity_poly.pdbx_strand_id
1 'polypeptide(L)'
;MNGRDIVATGSWLYDNLIATPVFVVRLDHDFWYELGKEDGTLDADEEPLLDPTGHAYYVSFKALRDEAPFWPDSGPHHSVEEARKAAESRVPCPIIWQSSEPLLPPPDTRRSPP
;
A
#
# COMPACT_ATOMS: atom_id res chain seq x y z
N MET A 1 8.75 -16.28 -2.55
CA MET A 1 8.89 -14.85 -2.20
C MET A 1 7.76 -14.15 -2.91
N ASN A 2 6.67 -13.89 -2.20
CA ASN A 2 5.50 -13.25 -2.80
C ASN A 2 5.90 -11.79 -3.01
N GLY A 3 5.95 -11.30 -4.26
CA GLY A 3 6.37 -9.94 -4.67
C GLY A 3 5.46 -8.82 -4.17
N ARG A 4 5.10 -8.87 -2.88
CA ARG A 4 4.10 -8.06 -2.20
C ARG A 4 4.72 -7.46 -0.95
N ASP A 5 4.86 -6.14 -0.93
CA ASP A 5 5.41 -5.39 0.20
C ASP A 5 4.39 -4.37 0.72
N ILE A 6 4.23 -4.28 2.04
CA ILE A 6 3.45 -3.20 2.66
C ILE A 6 4.37 -1.98 2.79
N VAL A 7 4.07 -0.93 2.03
CA VAL A 7 4.88 0.30 1.95
C VAL A 7 4.30 1.46 2.75
N ALA A 8 3.03 1.37 3.15
CA ALA A 8 2.45 2.26 4.13
C ALA A 8 1.36 1.56 4.94
N THR A 9 1.25 1.93 6.21
CA THR A 9 0.19 1.47 7.11
C THR A 9 -0.47 2.69 7.73
N GLY A 10 -1.78 2.67 7.82
CA GLY A 10 -2.58 3.69 8.48
C GLY A 10 -3.77 3.10 9.18
N SER A 11 -4.55 3.96 9.81
CA SER A 11 -5.83 3.60 10.40
C SER A 11 -6.82 4.75 10.30
N TRP A 12 -8.10 4.43 10.19
CA TRP A 12 -9.19 5.39 10.22
C TRP A 12 -10.29 4.92 11.18
N LEU A 13 -11.15 5.84 11.62
CA LEU A 13 -12.27 5.48 12.49
C LEU A 13 -13.52 5.22 11.66
N TYR A 14 -13.96 3.96 11.62
CA TYR A 14 -15.28 3.62 11.13
C TYR A 14 -16.32 4.05 12.18
N ASP A 15 -17.33 4.79 11.72
CA ASP A 15 -18.40 5.35 12.57
C ASP A 15 -17.86 6.13 13.79
N ASN A 16 -16.69 6.77 13.65
CA ASN A 16 -15.95 7.46 14.73
C ASN A 16 -15.62 6.60 15.97
N LEU A 17 -15.76 5.27 15.89
CA LEU A 17 -15.69 4.37 17.05
C LEU A 17 -14.70 3.23 16.86
N ILE A 18 -14.55 2.71 15.64
CA ILE A 18 -13.78 1.49 15.37
C ILE A 18 -12.55 1.81 14.54
N ALA A 19 -11.38 1.71 15.17
CA ALA A 19 -10.09 1.82 14.46
C ALA A 19 -9.96 0.68 13.45
N THR A 20 -9.97 1.04 12.17
CA THR A 20 -9.94 0.12 11.03
C THR A 20 -8.63 0.33 10.28
N PRO A 21 -7.86 -0.73 10.01
CA PRO A 21 -6.57 -0.59 9.36
C PRO A 21 -6.73 -0.26 7.87
N VAL A 22 -5.71 0.39 7.32
CA VAL A 22 -5.53 0.58 5.88
C VAL A 22 -4.07 0.39 5.53
N PHE A 23 -3.82 -0.29 4.43
CA PHE A 23 -2.50 -0.64 3.95
C PHE A 23 -2.33 -0.16 2.52
N VAL A 24 -1.15 0.37 2.21
CA VAL A 24 -0.68 0.52 0.84
C VAL A 24 0.29 -0.61 0.55
N VAL A 25 -0.03 -1.38 -0.49
CA VAL A 25 0.69 -2.57 -0.89
C VAL A 25 1.32 -2.32 -2.24
N ARG A 26 2.62 -2.58 -2.34
CA ARG A 26 3.38 -2.59 -3.59
C ARG A 26 3.43 -4.01 -4.13
N LEU A 27 3.11 -4.15 -5.42
CA LEU A 27 3.33 -5.36 -6.21
C LEU A 27 4.35 -5.09 -7.32
N ASP A 28 5.05 -6.13 -7.74
CA ASP A 28 5.97 -6.16 -8.90
C ASP A 28 5.25 -6.39 -10.24
N HIS A 29 3.92 -6.40 -10.23
CA HIS A 29 3.05 -6.57 -11.39
C HIS A 29 1.72 -5.85 -11.15
N ASP A 30 0.95 -5.65 -12.23
CA ASP A 30 -0.41 -5.17 -12.11
C ASP A 30 -1.37 -6.36 -11.90
N PHE A 31 -1.91 -6.47 -10.68
CA PHE A 31 -2.84 -7.52 -10.27
C PHE A 31 -4.08 -7.61 -11.19
N TRP A 32 -4.66 -6.46 -11.55
CA TRP A 32 -5.91 -6.46 -12.34
C TRP A 32 -5.63 -6.82 -13.78
N TYR A 33 -4.48 -6.41 -14.31
CA TYR A 33 -4.04 -6.81 -15.64
C TYR A 33 -3.78 -8.32 -15.72
N GLU A 34 -3.02 -8.90 -14.79
CA GLU A 34 -2.75 -10.35 -14.81
C GLU A 34 -4.04 -11.17 -14.59
N LEU A 35 -4.96 -10.70 -13.73
CA LEU A 35 -6.27 -11.33 -13.58
C LEU A 35 -7.07 -11.29 -14.89
N GLY A 36 -7.15 -10.12 -15.54
CA GLY A 36 -7.86 -9.99 -16.82
C GLY A 36 -7.23 -10.82 -17.93
N LYS A 37 -5.90 -10.99 -17.92
CA LYS A 37 -5.17 -11.84 -18.86
C LYS A 37 -5.48 -13.31 -18.64
N GLU A 38 -5.54 -13.76 -17.39
CA GLU A 38 -5.91 -15.12 -17.02
C GLU A 38 -7.37 -15.44 -17.41
N ASP A 39 -8.28 -14.47 -17.18
CA ASP A 39 -9.70 -14.60 -17.52
C ASP A 39 -9.99 -14.37 -19.02
N GLY A 40 -9.01 -13.89 -19.79
CA GLY A 40 -9.16 -13.56 -21.22
C GLY A 40 -10.10 -12.38 -21.48
N THR A 41 -10.18 -11.45 -20.53
CA THR A 41 -11.08 -10.28 -20.54
C THR A 41 -10.39 -8.96 -20.82
N LEU A 42 -9.08 -8.96 -21.08
CA LEU A 42 -8.36 -7.74 -21.44
C LEU A 42 -8.82 -7.20 -22.79
N ASP A 43 -8.90 -5.87 -22.87
CA ASP A 43 -9.03 -5.19 -24.16
C ASP A 43 -7.75 -5.38 -25.00
N ALA A 44 -7.87 -5.29 -26.33
CA ALA A 44 -6.78 -5.61 -27.26
C ALA A 44 -5.52 -4.73 -27.09
N ASP A 45 -5.71 -3.51 -26.60
CA ASP A 45 -4.65 -2.51 -26.36
C ASP A 45 -4.48 -2.20 -24.87
N GLU A 46 -5.02 -3.04 -23.99
CA GLU A 46 -4.84 -2.87 -22.54
C GLU A 46 -3.39 -3.16 -22.16
N GLU A 47 -2.79 -2.28 -21.36
CA GLU A 47 -1.42 -2.41 -20.86
C GLU A 47 -1.44 -2.34 -19.32
N PRO A 48 -0.51 -3.02 -18.61
CA PRO A 48 -0.46 -2.98 -17.16
C PRO A 48 -0.08 -1.57 -16.66
N LEU A 49 -0.72 -1.14 -15.57
CA LEU A 49 -0.41 0.15 -14.95
C LEU A 49 0.72 0.01 -13.93
N LEU A 50 1.94 0.28 -14.37
CA LEU A 50 3.15 0.20 -13.54
C LEU A 50 3.87 1.56 -13.45
N ASP A 51 4.58 1.78 -12.35
CA ASP A 51 5.52 2.88 -12.22
C ASP A 51 6.78 2.65 -13.09
N PRO A 52 7.66 3.66 -13.29
CA PRO A 52 8.87 3.51 -14.10
C PRO A 52 9.86 2.45 -13.60
N THR A 53 9.68 1.95 -12.36
CA THR A 53 10.49 0.89 -11.77
C THR A 53 9.82 -0.49 -11.85
N GLY A 54 8.65 -0.59 -12.47
CA GLY A 54 7.91 -1.83 -12.66
C GLY A 54 7.01 -2.22 -11.48
N HIS A 55 6.58 -1.26 -10.65
CA HIS A 55 5.71 -1.56 -9.50
C HIS A 55 4.32 -0.93 -9.64
N ALA A 56 3.31 -1.60 -9.10
CA ALA A 56 1.97 -1.06 -8.90
C ALA A 56 1.66 -0.92 -7.41
N TYR A 57 0.93 0.12 -7.04
CA TYR A 57 0.53 0.40 -5.66
C TYR A 57 -0.98 0.26 -5.49
N TYR A 58 -1.40 -0.44 -4.44
CA TYR A 58 -2.80 -0.74 -4.16
C TYR A 58 -3.18 -0.42 -2.73
N VAL A 59 -4.45 -0.12 -2.50
CA VAL A 59 -5.02 0.08 -1.17
C VAL A 59 -5.74 -1.18 -0.73
N SER A 60 -5.53 -1.57 0.54
CA SER A 60 -6.36 -2.58 1.20
C SER A 60 -6.86 -2.07 2.55
N PHE A 61 -8.16 -2.22 2.79
CA PHE A 61 -8.81 -1.93 4.08
C PHE A 61 -9.01 -3.20 4.91
N LYS A 62 -8.53 -4.34 4.43
CA LYS A 62 -8.62 -5.63 5.09
C LYS A 62 -7.32 -5.93 5.81
N ALA A 63 -7.41 -6.69 6.91
CA ALA A 63 -6.23 -7.23 7.56
C ALA A 63 -5.51 -8.17 6.59
N LEU A 64 -4.32 -7.79 6.15
CA LEU A 64 -3.44 -8.63 5.33
C LEU A 64 -2.87 -9.71 6.25
N ARG A 65 -3.56 -10.85 6.34
CA ARG A 65 -2.99 -12.07 6.95
C ARG A 65 -2.13 -12.77 5.91
N ASP A 66 -1.00 -13.32 6.33
CA ASP A 66 0.01 -13.90 5.42
C ASP A 66 -0.49 -15.05 4.54
N GLU A 67 -1.63 -15.67 4.89
CA GLU A 67 -2.16 -16.86 4.23
C GLU A 67 -3.36 -16.59 3.31
N ALA A 68 -3.92 -15.37 3.29
CA ALA A 68 -5.08 -15.06 2.47
C ALA A 68 -4.67 -14.55 1.07
N PRO A 69 -5.41 -14.92 0.00
CA PRO A 69 -5.25 -14.32 -1.32
C PRO A 69 -5.35 -12.79 -1.22
N PHE A 70 -4.37 -12.10 -1.78
CA PHE A 70 -4.37 -10.65 -1.82
C PHE A 70 -5.41 -10.17 -2.83
N TRP A 71 -6.43 -9.47 -2.35
CA TRP A 71 -7.42 -8.78 -3.19
C TRP A 71 -7.39 -7.30 -2.85
N PRO A 72 -6.86 -6.45 -3.75
CA PRO A 72 -6.82 -5.02 -3.51
C PRO A 72 -8.24 -4.44 -3.51
N ASP A 73 -8.50 -3.48 -2.63
CA ASP A 73 -9.79 -2.78 -2.60
C ASP A 73 -9.79 -1.62 -3.63
N SER A 74 -8.65 -1.25 -4.20
CA SER A 74 -8.47 -0.21 -5.24
C SER A 74 -8.02 -0.78 -6.59
N GLY A 75 -8.10 0.07 -7.62
CA GLY A 75 -7.31 -0.10 -8.84
C GLY A 75 -5.81 0.13 -8.61
N PRO A 76 -4.98 -0.07 -9.64
CA PRO A 76 -3.55 0.19 -9.58
C PRO A 76 -3.26 1.69 -9.54
N HIS A 77 -2.14 2.06 -8.90
CA HIS A 77 -1.62 3.43 -8.84
C HIS A 77 -0.11 3.43 -9.14
N HIS A 78 0.43 4.55 -9.62
CA HIS A 78 1.86 4.67 -9.95
C HIS A 78 2.74 5.09 -8.77
N SER A 79 2.14 5.47 -7.64
CA SER A 79 2.89 5.91 -6.46
C SER A 79 2.17 5.62 -5.15
N VAL A 80 2.93 5.60 -4.06
CA VAL A 80 2.40 5.50 -2.69
C VAL A 80 1.50 6.70 -2.38
N GLU A 81 1.87 7.89 -2.84
CA GLU A 81 1.13 9.13 -2.61
C GLU A 81 -0.24 9.12 -3.30
N GLU A 82 -0.31 8.60 -4.53
CA GLU A 82 -1.58 8.41 -5.23
C GLU A 82 -2.47 7.39 -4.52
N ALA A 83 -1.90 6.25 -4.12
CA ALA A 83 -2.64 5.24 -3.37
C ALA A 83 -3.15 5.77 -2.02
N ARG A 84 -2.37 6.59 -1.30
CA ARG A 84 -2.81 7.24 -0.05
C ARG A 84 -3.98 8.18 -0.29
N LYS A 85 -3.90 9.04 -1.32
CA LYS A 85 -5.01 9.94 -1.70
C LYS A 85 -6.27 9.16 -2.10
N ALA A 86 -6.11 8.05 -2.80
CA ALA A 86 -7.22 7.18 -3.18
C ALA A 86 -7.85 6.48 -1.95
N ALA A 87 -7.04 6.14 -0.94
CA ALA A 87 -7.55 5.62 0.32
C ALA A 87 -8.33 6.70 1.10
N GLU A 88 -7.77 7.91 1.20
CA GLU A 88 -8.38 9.04 1.92
C GLU A 88 -9.70 9.49 1.29
N SER A 89 -9.83 9.45 -0.03
CA SER A 89 -11.07 9.83 -0.72
C SER A 89 -12.21 8.83 -0.54
N ARG A 90 -11.90 7.61 -0.08
CA ARG A 90 -12.86 6.51 0.10
C ARG A 90 -13.45 6.42 1.49
N VAL A 91 -12.84 7.09 2.47
CA VAL A 91 -13.29 7.04 3.86
C VAL A 91 -13.86 8.40 4.29
N PRO A 92 -14.90 8.42 5.15
CA PRO A 92 -15.53 9.66 5.59
C PRO A 92 -14.66 10.44 6.60
N CYS A 93 -13.61 9.83 7.13
CA CYS A 93 -12.76 10.39 8.16
C CYS A 93 -11.29 10.33 7.74
N PRO A 94 -10.43 11.26 8.20
CA PRO A 94 -9.01 11.24 7.88
C PRO A 94 -8.34 9.92 8.27
N ILE A 95 -7.44 9.44 7.41
CA ILE A 95 -6.54 8.33 7.72
C ILE A 95 -5.34 8.88 8.50
N ILE A 96 -5.06 8.27 9.64
CA ILE A 96 -3.83 8.50 10.39
C ILE A 96 -2.79 7.50 9.89
N TRP A 97 -1.90 7.97 9.03
CA TRP A 97 -0.77 7.19 8.53
C TRP A 97 0.32 7.09 9.59
N GLN A 98 0.92 5.90 9.70
CA GLN A 98 2.10 5.70 10.53
C GLN A 98 3.30 6.34 9.83
N SER A 99 3.97 7.27 10.51
CA SER A 99 5.26 7.78 10.07
C SER A 99 6.26 6.64 10.07
N SER A 100 6.76 6.27 8.89
CA SER A 100 8.01 5.49 8.80
C SER A 100 9.16 6.41 9.18
N GLU A 101 9.29 6.73 10.47
CA GLU A 101 10.48 7.39 10.96
C GLU A 101 11.60 6.34 10.92
N PRO A 102 12.70 6.57 10.17
CA PRO A 102 13.88 5.74 10.36
C PRO A 102 14.30 5.95 11.81
N LEU A 103 14.32 4.88 12.60
CA LEU A 103 14.94 4.84 13.92
C LEU A 103 16.41 5.27 13.78
N LEU A 104 16.67 6.57 13.79
CA LEU A 104 18.01 7.09 13.97
C LEU A 104 18.45 6.62 15.35
N PRO A 105 19.57 5.88 15.48
CA PRO A 105 20.09 5.55 16.79
C PRO A 105 20.34 6.85 17.56
N PRO A 106 20.10 6.88 18.88
CA PRO A 106 20.35 8.07 19.69
C PRO A 106 21.81 8.51 19.50
N PRO A 107 22.10 9.82 19.42
CA PRO A 107 23.47 10.30 19.27
C PRO A 107 24.32 9.74 20.41
N ASP A 108 25.36 8.98 20.03
CA ASP A 108 26.30 8.34 20.93
C ASP A 108 26.98 9.43 21.77
N THR A 109 26.53 9.61 23.01
CA THR A 109 27.15 10.51 23.98
C THR A 109 28.36 9.83 24.63
N ARG A 110 29.30 9.34 23.80
CA ARG A 110 30.61 8.92 24.30
C ARG A 110 31.52 10.13 24.39
N ARG A 111 31.42 10.75 25.57
CA ARG A 111 32.50 11.37 26.35
C ARG A 111 33.84 11.46 25.64
N SER A 112 34.27 12.69 25.37
CA SER A 112 35.70 13.02 25.30
C SER A 112 36.37 12.70 26.64
N PRO A 113 37.50 11.98 26.66
CA PRO A 113 38.41 11.96 27.80
C PRO A 113 39.58 12.93 27.56
N PRO A 114 40.39 13.19 28.61
CA PRO A 114 40.89 14.52 29.00
C PRO A 114 42.13 15.02 28.24
#